data_AF-A0A9N8WN63-F1
#
_entry.id   AF-A0A9N8WN63-F1
#
_cell.length_a   1.000
_cell.length_b   1.000
_cell.length_c   1.000
_cell.angle_alpha   90.00
_cell.angle_beta   90.00
_cell.angle_gamma   90.00
#
_symmetry.space_group_name_H-M   'P 1'
#
loop_
_entity.id
_entity.type
_entity.pdbx_description
1 polymer ?
#
loop_
_entity_poly.entity_id
_entity_poly.type
_entity_poly.pdbx_seq_one_letter_code
_entity_poly.pdbx_strand_id
1 'polypeptide(L)'
;MASFYRNLLDQTSLAKAAAIEASRSALSSKKTEKRARSSSASDNSDEDDNKHLKTDKDLANQARATGKMVVLNDDEQIVDKRQLLSPGLNVTKKQIISSKSSHSTDSRTNYYNKKASEDKYSSKNHDEMKRRERQSRELEQQILETQQKKEAEEKAREEQILKQFVARKNDEQAISDAKARYLARKKKAQI
;
A
#
# COMPACT_ATOMS: atom_id res chain seq x y z
N MET A 1 -58.27 -28.91 4.48
CA MET A 1 -56.90 -28.55 4.93
C MET A 1 -55.89 -28.37 3.79
N ALA A 2 -55.97 -29.07 2.65
CA ALA A 2 -54.95 -28.97 1.60
C ALA A 2 -54.84 -27.60 0.88
N SER A 3 -55.95 -26.86 0.78
CA SER A 3 -55.98 -25.52 0.16
C SER A 3 -55.21 -24.46 0.94
N PHE A 4 -55.16 -24.57 2.27
CA PHE A 4 -54.41 -23.64 3.13
C PHE A 4 -52.90 -23.74 2.86
N TYR A 5 -52.36 -24.97 2.75
CA TYR A 5 -50.94 -25.18 2.45
C TYR A 5 -50.58 -24.72 1.04
N ARG A 6 -51.51 -24.84 0.07
CA ARG A 6 -51.29 -24.28 -1.27
C ARG A 6 -51.18 -22.76 -1.23
N ASN A 7 -52.12 -22.09 -0.55
CA ASN A 7 -52.07 -20.64 -0.40
C ASN A 7 -50.81 -20.17 0.36
N LEU A 8 -50.36 -20.91 1.38
CA LEU A 8 -49.13 -20.58 2.12
C LEU A 8 -47.87 -20.75 1.25
N LEU A 9 -47.80 -21.84 0.47
CA LEU A 9 -46.69 -22.05 -0.46
C LEU A 9 -46.69 -21.00 -1.57
N ASP A 10 -47.85 -20.65 -2.10
CA ASP A 10 -47.98 -19.62 -3.13
C ASP A 10 -47.56 -18.25 -2.57
N GLN A 11 -48.00 -17.87 -1.37
CA GLN A 11 -47.56 -16.63 -0.70
C GLN A 11 -46.04 -16.57 -0.47
N THR A 12 -45.42 -17.66 0.00
CA THR A 12 -43.97 -17.70 0.20
C THR A 12 -43.19 -17.65 -1.12
N SER A 13 -43.70 -18.30 -2.17
CA SER A 13 -43.12 -18.23 -3.51
C SER A 13 -43.20 -16.83 -4.12
N LEU A 14 -44.34 -16.15 -3.93
CA LEU A 14 -44.58 -14.78 -4.39
C LEU A 14 -43.66 -13.78 -3.67
N ALA A 15 -43.53 -13.88 -2.34
CA ALA A 15 -42.64 -13.01 -1.57
C ALA A 15 -41.18 -13.14 -2.02
N LYS A 16 -40.72 -14.37 -2.30
CA LYS A 16 -39.37 -14.63 -2.79
C LYS A 16 -39.16 -14.12 -4.22
N ALA A 17 -40.14 -14.31 -5.10
CA ALA A 17 -40.09 -13.79 -6.47
C ALA A 17 -40.00 -12.25 -6.49
N ALA A 18 -40.85 -11.59 -5.70
CA ALA A 18 -40.84 -10.13 -5.54
C ALA A 18 -39.50 -9.61 -4.99
N ALA A 19 -38.91 -10.30 -4.01
CA ALA A 19 -37.60 -9.93 -3.47
C ALA A 19 -36.48 -10.04 -4.52
N ILE A 20 -36.49 -11.09 -5.35
CA ILE A 20 -35.52 -11.25 -6.44
C ILE A 20 -35.72 -10.16 -7.49
N GLU A 21 -36.95 -9.86 -7.86
CA GLU A 21 -37.26 -8.81 -8.83
C GLU A 21 -36.85 -7.43 -8.33
N ALA A 22 -37.15 -7.11 -7.06
CA ALA A 22 -36.70 -5.88 -6.41
C ALA A 22 -35.17 -5.76 -6.37
N SER A 23 -34.47 -6.86 -6.11
CA SER A 23 -33.00 -6.87 -6.14
C SER A 23 -32.47 -6.61 -7.56
N ARG A 24 -33.12 -7.16 -8.59
CA ARG A 24 -32.75 -6.96 -10.00
C ARG A 24 -33.04 -5.53 -10.47
N SER A 25 -34.19 -4.98 -10.10
CA SER A 25 -34.55 -3.60 -10.44
C SER A 25 -33.63 -2.60 -9.73
N ALA A 26 -33.30 -2.80 -8.45
CA ALA A 26 -32.32 -1.99 -7.71
C ALA A 26 -30.90 -2.05 -8.32
N LEU A 27 -30.49 -3.22 -8.84
CA LEU A 27 -29.22 -3.35 -9.56
C LEU A 27 -29.25 -2.61 -10.91
N SER A 28 -30.39 -2.62 -11.61
CA SER A 28 -30.55 -1.89 -12.87
C SER A 28 -30.60 -0.36 -12.68
N SER A 29 -31.29 0.14 -11.65
CA SER A 29 -31.38 1.57 -11.35
C SER A 29 -30.03 2.14 -10.87
N LYS A 30 -29.27 1.35 -10.10
CA LYS A 30 -27.89 1.72 -9.72
C LYS A 30 -26.93 1.80 -10.92
N LYS A 31 -27.22 1.06 -12.00
CA LYS A 31 -26.46 1.14 -13.27
C LYS A 31 -26.83 2.38 -14.09
N THR A 32 -28.07 2.83 -14.06
CA THR A 32 -28.50 4.08 -14.73
C THR A 32 -28.08 5.33 -13.96
N GLU A 33 -28.15 5.33 -12.63
CA GLU A 33 -27.64 6.44 -11.80
C GLU A 33 -26.13 6.63 -11.94
N LYS A 34 -25.34 5.55 -12.09
CA LYS A 34 -23.91 5.65 -12.38
C LYS A 34 -23.60 6.25 -13.75
N ARG A 35 -24.48 6.07 -14.75
CA ARG A 35 -24.32 6.70 -16.09
C ARG A 35 -24.79 8.16 -16.11
N ALA A 36 -25.84 8.50 -15.36
CA ALA A 36 -26.33 9.88 -15.26
C ALA A 36 -25.42 10.78 -14.40
N ARG A 37 -24.77 10.24 -13.36
CA ARG A 37 -23.77 10.98 -12.56
C ARG A 37 -22.40 11.08 -13.23
N SER A 38 -22.14 10.31 -14.29
CA SER A 38 -20.90 10.42 -15.09
C SER A 38 -21.04 11.32 -16.32
N SER A 39 -22.23 11.90 -16.58
CA SER A 39 -22.47 12.79 -17.72
C SER A 39 -22.77 14.25 -17.35
N SER A 40 -22.67 14.62 -16.06
CA SER A 40 -22.93 16.00 -15.59
C SER A 40 -21.76 16.62 -14.82
N ALA A 41 -20.56 16.06 -14.94
CA ALA A 41 -19.36 16.58 -14.27
C ALA A 41 -18.08 16.29 -15.08
N SER A 42 -17.97 16.89 -16.26
CA SER A 42 -16.73 17.42 -16.87
C SER A 42 -16.94 17.61 -18.37
N ASP A 43 -17.67 18.67 -18.73
CA ASP A 43 -17.48 19.32 -20.01
C ASP A 43 -16.21 20.17 -19.88
N ASN A 44 -15.10 19.65 -20.43
CA ASN A 44 -14.00 20.37 -21.06
C ASN A 44 -12.87 19.38 -21.39
N SER A 45 -12.40 19.48 -22.63
CA SER A 45 -11.34 18.73 -23.32
C SER A 45 -11.70 17.33 -23.85
N ASP A 46 -12.53 17.30 -24.88
CA ASP A 46 -12.27 16.44 -26.04
C ASP A 46 -10.96 16.90 -26.68
N GLU A 47 -9.96 16.01 -26.68
CA GLU A 47 -8.91 15.85 -27.69
C GLU A 47 -7.93 14.80 -27.16
N ASP A 48 -8.15 13.52 -27.49
CA ASP A 48 -7.10 12.68 -28.11
C ASP A 48 -7.68 11.31 -28.48
N ASP A 49 -8.29 11.26 -29.66
CA ASP A 49 -8.49 10.05 -30.46
C ASP A 49 -7.14 9.49 -30.94
N ASN A 50 -6.30 9.05 -30.00
CA ASN A 50 -5.11 8.26 -30.30
C ASN A 50 -5.07 7.04 -29.38
N LYS A 51 -5.90 6.05 -29.73
CA LYS A 51 -5.81 4.65 -29.28
C LYS A 51 -4.54 3.99 -29.82
N HIS A 52 -3.38 4.54 -29.49
CA HIS A 52 -2.28 3.65 -29.16
C HIS A 52 -2.73 2.91 -27.90
N LEU A 53 -2.57 1.59 -27.88
CA LEU A 53 -2.83 0.72 -26.74
C LEU A 53 -1.93 1.16 -25.59
N LYS A 54 -2.31 2.25 -24.90
CA LYS A 54 -1.60 2.77 -23.73
C LYS A 54 -1.61 1.61 -22.74
N THR A 55 -0.43 1.12 -22.42
CA THR A 55 -0.28 0.00 -21.50
C THR A 55 -0.89 0.40 -20.16
N ASP A 56 -1.40 -0.54 -19.37
CA ASP A 56 -1.98 -0.23 -18.05
C ASP A 56 -0.99 0.57 -17.16
N LYS A 57 0.31 0.38 -17.39
CA LYS A 57 1.40 1.18 -16.82
C LYS A 57 1.35 2.67 -17.20
N ASP A 58 1.11 2.98 -18.48
CA ASP A 58 1.04 4.35 -18.98
C ASP A 58 -0.21 5.04 -18.46
N LEU A 59 -1.32 4.31 -18.41
CA LEU A 59 -2.58 4.79 -17.84
C LEU A 59 -2.42 5.06 -16.34
N ALA A 60 -1.73 4.20 -15.60
CA ALA A 60 -1.42 4.42 -14.19
C ALA A 60 -0.54 5.67 -13.98
N ASN A 61 0.45 5.91 -14.85
CA ASN A 61 1.30 7.09 -14.79
C ASN A 61 0.52 8.39 -15.07
N GLN A 62 -0.36 8.39 -16.07
CA GLN A 62 -1.25 9.51 -16.34
C GLN A 62 -2.19 9.78 -15.15
N ALA A 63 -2.76 8.73 -14.57
CA ALA A 63 -3.61 8.87 -13.39
C ALA A 63 -2.84 9.50 -12.21
N ARG A 64 -1.59 9.09 -11.97
CA ARG A 64 -0.72 9.71 -10.96
C ARG A 64 -0.42 11.17 -11.27
N ALA A 65 -0.16 11.51 -12.53
CA ALA A 65 0.06 12.89 -12.97
C ALA A 65 -1.17 13.77 -12.71
N THR A 66 -2.38 13.22 -12.87
CA THR A 66 -3.64 13.91 -12.52
C THR A 66 -3.92 13.97 -11.00
N GLY A 67 -2.98 13.53 -10.16
CA GLY A 67 -3.12 13.56 -8.70
C GLY A 67 -3.91 12.39 -8.09
N LYS A 68 -4.25 11.36 -8.87
CA LYS A 68 -4.94 10.17 -8.36
C LYS A 68 -3.93 9.24 -7.68
N MET A 69 -4.28 8.72 -6.50
CA MET A 69 -3.42 7.85 -5.70
C MET A 69 -3.51 6.39 -6.19
N VAL A 70 -2.83 6.06 -7.29
CA VAL A 70 -2.97 4.76 -7.97
C VAL A 70 -1.65 3.96 -7.99
N VAL A 71 -1.73 2.64 -7.81
CA VAL A 71 -0.62 1.65 -7.86
C VAL A 71 -1.01 0.52 -8.80
N LEU A 72 0.00 -0.14 -9.39
CA LEU A 72 -0.18 -1.30 -10.23
C LEU A 72 0.20 -2.54 -9.40
N ASN A 73 -0.68 -3.53 -9.33
CA ASN A 73 -0.46 -4.79 -8.62
C ASN A 73 0.35 -5.78 -9.47
N ASP A 74 0.78 -6.90 -8.88
CA ASP A 74 1.55 -7.97 -9.56
C ASP A 74 0.81 -8.56 -10.79
N ASP A 75 -0.52 -8.52 -10.80
CA ASP A 75 -1.36 -8.92 -11.94
C ASP A 75 -1.51 -7.82 -13.01
N GLU A 76 -0.66 -6.78 -12.96
CA GLU A 76 -0.70 -5.56 -13.77
C GLU A 76 -2.00 -4.74 -13.68
N GLN A 77 -2.82 -5.03 -12.67
CA GLN A 77 -4.08 -4.33 -12.47
C GLN A 77 -3.88 -3.00 -11.73
N ILE A 78 -4.62 -1.99 -12.18
CA ILE A 78 -4.62 -0.65 -11.62
C ILE A 78 -5.50 -0.62 -10.36
N VAL A 79 -4.90 -0.34 -9.19
CA VAL A 79 -5.56 -0.31 -7.88
C VAL A 79 -5.35 1.04 -7.20
N ASP A 80 -6.40 1.57 -6.57
CA ASP A 80 -6.32 2.78 -5.74
C ASP A 80 -5.62 2.45 -4.40
N LYS A 81 -4.62 3.26 -4.02
CA LYS A 81 -3.88 3.12 -2.75
C LYS A 81 -4.80 3.09 -1.53
N ARG A 82 -5.92 3.82 -1.58
CA ARG A 82 -6.88 3.84 -0.47
C ARG A 82 -7.56 2.50 -0.26
N GLN A 83 -7.79 1.74 -1.34
CA GLN A 83 -8.37 0.41 -1.25
C GLN A 83 -7.37 -0.58 -0.63
N LEU A 84 -6.07 -0.43 -0.89
CA LEU A 84 -5.01 -1.23 -0.26
C LEU A 84 -4.85 -0.93 1.25
N LEU A 85 -5.10 0.33 1.65
CA LEU A 85 -4.97 0.78 3.05
C LEU A 85 -6.26 0.66 3.87
N SER A 86 -7.39 0.34 3.23
CA SER A 86 -8.65 0.12 3.93
C SER A 86 -8.55 -1.17 4.76
N PRO A 87 -9.04 -1.21 6.03
CA PRO A 87 -8.96 -2.39 6.91
C PRO A 87 -9.98 -3.47 6.50
N GLY A 88 -9.95 -3.88 5.24
CA GLY A 88 -10.63 -5.07 4.73
C GLY A 88 -9.60 -6.18 4.57
N LEU A 89 -9.91 -7.37 5.07
CA LEU A 89 -9.18 -8.60 4.75
C LEU A 89 -8.93 -8.65 3.23
N ASN A 90 -7.72 -9.03 2.79
CA ASN A 90 -7.36 -9.20 1.38
C ASN A 90 -8.27 -10.25 0.71
N VAL A 91 -9.48 -9.86 0.29
CA VAL A 91 -10.41 -10.73 -0.44
C VAL A 91 -9.90 -10.81 -1.88
N THR A 92 -8.94 -11.70 -2.12
CA THR A 92 -8.72 -12.21 -3.46
C THR A 92 -10.03 -12.84 -3.92
N LYS A 93 -10.48 -12.51 -5.14
CA LYS A 93 -11.69 -13.12 -5.71
C LYS A 93 -11.48 -14.63 -5.72
N LYS A 94 -12.23 -15.37 -4.89
CA LYS A 94 -12.24 -16.82 -4.89
C LYS A 94 -12.50 -17.30 -6.31
N GLN A 95 -11.48 -17.87 -6.95
CA GLN A 95 -11.61 -18.58 -8.22
C GLN A 95 -12.72 -19.62 -8.02
N ILE A 96 -13.81 -19.49 -8.79
CA ILE A 96 -14.93 -20.42 -8.75
C ILE A 96 -14.44 -21.69 -9.46
N ILE A 97 -13.72 -22.55 -8.72
CA ILE A 97 -13.46 -23.91 -9.19
C ILE A 97 -14.76 -24.67 -8.98
N SER A 98 -15.47 -24.89 -10.07
CA SER A 98 -16.62 -25.80 -10.13
C SER A 98 -16.13 -27.25 -10.01
N SER A 99 -16.01 -27.77 -8.80
CA SER A 99 -15.88 -29.22 -8.59
C SER A 99 -17.14 -29.74 -7.89
N LYS A 100 -17.98 -30.37 -8.69
CA LYS A 100 -19.07 -31.24 -8.23
C LYS A 100 -18.47 -32.50 -7.57
N SER A 101 -19.22 -33.06 -6.60
CA SER A 101 -19.02 -34.37 -5.94
C SER A 101 -17.87 -34.37 -4.90
N SER A 102 -18.04 -34.84 -3.66
CA SER A 102 -18.86 -35.95 -3.17
C SER A 102 -19.24 -35.78 -1.69
N HIS A 103 -20.45 -36.21 -1.33
CA HIS A 103 -20.83 -36.58 0.04
C HIS A 103 -20.00 -37.79 0.53
N SER A 104 -19.52 -37.75 1.78
CA SER A 104 -19.29 -38.91 2.67
C SER A 104 -18.75 -38.38 4.01
N THR A 105 -19.59 -38.21 5.02
CA THR A 105 -19.66 -39.05 6.24
C THR A 105 -18.32 -39.22 6.97
N ASP A 106 -18.01 -38.35 7.93
CA ASP A 106 -17.60 -38.80 9.27
C ASP A 106 -17.70 -37.64 10.28
N SER A 107 -18.62 -37.76 11.23
CA SER A 107 -18.74 -36.82 12.34
C SER A 107 -19.22 -37.55 13.59
N ARG A 108 -18.57 -38.65 14.00
CA ARG A 108 -18.93 -39.33 15.25
C ARG A 108 -17.78 -39.87 16.12
N THR A 109 -16.54 -39.43 15.95
CA THR A 109 -15.46 -39.82 16.87
C THR A 109 -14.59 -38.64 17.27
N ASN A 110 -14.99 -37.87 18.29
CA ASN A 110 -14.09 -36.97 19.03
C ASN A 110 -14.63 -36.51 20.40
N TYR A 111 -15.27 -37.40 21.17
CA TYR A 111 -15.73 -37.06 22.54
C TYR A 111 -14.70 -37.42 23.64
N TYR A 112 -13.64 -38.18 23.35
CA TYR A 112 -12.69 -38.68 24.37
C TYR A 112 -11.34 -37.95 24.46
N ASN A 113 -11.09 -36.91 23.66
CA ASN A 113 -9.79 -36.19 23.64
C ASN A 113 -9.81 -34.83 24.35
N LYS A 114 -10.51 -34.69 25.49
CA LYS A 114 -10.60 -33.40 26.20
C LYS A 114 -9.53 -33.18 27.29
N LYS A 115 -8.76 -34.22 27.68
CA LYS A 115 -7.73 -34.10 28.74
C LYS A 115 -6.29 -33.86 28.27
N ALA A 116 -5.99 -33.94 26.97
CA ALA A 116 -4.63 -33.71 26.43
C ALA A 116 -4.38 -32.26 25.94
N SER A 117 -5.22 -31.31 26.36
CA SER A 117 -5.24 -29.95 25.84
C SER A 117 -4.75 -28.88 26.81
N GLU A 118 -4.48 -29.23 28.08
CA GLU A 118 -4.00 -28.29 29.11
C GLU A 118 -2.49 -27.98 28.91
N ASP A 119 -1.65 -28.99 28.65
CA ASP A 119 -0.19 -28.82 28.50
C ASP A 119 0.24 -28.10 27.20
N LYS A 120 -0.63 -28.06 26.19
CA LYS A 120 -0.34 -27.41 24.90
C LYS A 120 -0.33 -25.88 24.99
N TYR A 121 -0.99 -25.30 25.99
CA TYR A 121 -0.99 -23.86 26.19
C TYR A 121 0.36 -23.33 26.69
N SER A 122 1.08 -24.10 27.53
CA SER A 122 2.40 -23.69 28.03
C SER A 122 3.47 -23.71 26.92
N SER A 123 3.50 -24.77 26.11
CA SER A 123 4.44 -24.89 24.98
C SER A 123 4.23 -23.80 23.92
N LYS A 124 2.98 -23.43 23.64
CA LYS A 124 2.65 -22.43 22.62
C LYS A 124 3.13 -21.03 23.01
N ASN A 125 3.03 -20.66 24.29
CA ASN A 125 3.55 -19.40 24.82
C ASN A 125 5.09 -19.34 24.73
N HIS A 126 5.77 -20.45 24.99
CA HIS A 126 7.23 -20.50 24.90
C HIS A 126 7.73 -20.34 23.45
N ASP A 127 7.05 -20.97 22.49
CA ASP A 127 7.38 -20.81 21.06
C ASP A 127 7.09 -19.39 20.55
N GLU A 128 6.00 -18.77 21.03
CA GLU A 128 5.68 -17.37 20.72
C GLU A 128 6.71 -16.40 21.31
N MET A 129 7.13 -16.62 22.56
CA MET A 129 8.23 -15.84 23.17
C MET A 129 9.54 -15.99 22.40
N LYS A 130 9.91 -17.20 21.98
CA LYS A 130 11.12 -17.44 21.17
C LYS A 130 11.04 -16.76 19.80
N ARG A 131 9.87 -16.74 19.16
CA ARG A 131 9.67 -15.99 17.90
C ARG A 131 9.83 -14.50 18.11
N ARG A 132 9.25 -13.98 19.19
CA ARG A 132 9.35 -12.56 19.54
C ARG A 132 10.79 -12.16 19.86
N GLU A 133 11.52 -12.99 20.60
CA GLU A 133 12.93 -12.76 20.92
C GLU A 133 13.80 -12.68 19.67
N ARG A 134 13.59 -13.61 18.72
CA ARG A 134 14.29 -13.59 17.41
C ARG A 134 13.98 -12.32 16.63
N GLN A 135 12.71 -11.95 16.53
CA GLN A 135 12.28 -10.74 15.84
C GLN A 135 12.83 -9.47 16.49
N SER A 136 12.80 -9.40 17.83
CA SER A 136 13.38 -8.28 18.58
C SER A 136 14.87 -8.16 18.33
N ARG A 137 15.61 -9.28 18.31
CA ARG A 137 17.05 -9.29 18.04
C ARG A 137 17.38 -8.85 16.61
N GLU A 138 16.61 -9.29 15.62
CA GLU A 138 16.77 -8.85 14.23
C GLU A 138 16.50 -7.34 14.07
N LEU A 139 15.45 -6.84 14.72
CA LEU A 139 15.13 -5.41 14.73
C LEU A 139 16.21 -4.59 15.42
N GLU A 140 16.71 -5.05 16.57
CA GLU A 140 17.79 -4.39 17.30
C GLU A 140 19.06 -4.30 16.44
N GLN A 141 19.41 -5.37 15.73
CA GLN A 141 20.54 -5.37 14.79
C GLN A 141 20.35 -4.36 13.66
N GLN A 142 19.17 -4.32 13.03
CA GLN A 142 18.88 -3.34 11.98
C GLN A 142 18.95 -1.90 12.51
N ILE A 143 18.41 -1.63 13.70
CA ILE A 143 18.47 -0.31 14.33
C ILE A 143 19.92 0.09 14.56
N LEU A 144 20.74 -0.80 15.13
CA LEU A 144 22.15 -0.53 15.41
C LEU A 144 22.95 -0.28 14.12
N GLU A 145 22.73 -1.07 13.07
CA GLU A 145 23.36 -0.84 11.77
C GLU A 145 22.98 0.50 11.14
N THR A 146 21.70 0.88 11.21
CA THR A 146 21.25 2.17 10.66
C THR A 146 21.79 3.35 11.47
N GLN A 147 21.90 3.21 12.80
CA GLN A 147 22.51 4.23 13.66
C GLN A 147 23.99 4.41 13.33
N GLN A 148 24.75 3.32 13.23
CA GLN A 148 26.17 3.37 12.87
C GLN A 148 26.40 4.01 11.49
N LYS A 149 25.56 3.69 10.50
CA LYS A 149 25.64 4.32 9.17
C LYS A 149 25.37 5.83 9.24
N LYS A 150 24.37 6.25 10.00
CA LYS A 150 24.05 7.67 10.19
C LYS A 150 25.19 8.42 10.89
N GLU A 151 25.75 7.87 11.95
CA GLU A 151 26.88 8.47 12.66
C GLU A 151 28.13 8.57 11.77
N ALA A 152 28.41 7.55 10.96
CA ALA A 152 29.51 7.58 10.01
C ALA A 152 29.29 8.64 8.91
N GLU A 153 28.07 8.77 8.40
CA GLU A 153 27.72 9.79 7.41
C GLU A 153 27.82 11.21 8.00
N GLU A 154 27.35 11.41 9.23
CA GLU A 154 27.44 12.70 9.92
C GLU A 154 28.89 13.11 10.16
N LYS A 155 29.73 12.21 10.68
CA LYS A 155 31.17 12.45 10.84
C LYS A 155 31.85 12.77 9.51
N ALA A 156 31.51 12.05 8.43
CA ALA A 156 32.06 12.32 7.10
C ALA A 156 31.63 13.70 6.59
N ARG A 157 30.38 14.13 6.83
CA ARG A 157 29.91 15.47 6.47
C ARG A 157 30.62 16.55 7.29
N GLU A 158 30.78 16.35 8.60
CA GLU A 158 31.53 17.29 9.45
C GLU A 158 32.98 17.43 9.00
N GLU A 159 33.66 16.32 8.69
CA GLU A 159 35.02 16.35 8.15
C GLU A 159 35.08 17.09 6.81
N GLN A 160 34.10 16.89 5.92
CA GLN A 160 34.05 17.61 4.65
C GLN A 160 33.86 19.12 4.85
N ILE A 161 32.99 19.52 5.78
CA ILE A 161 32.78 20.94 6.12
C ILE A 161 34.07 21.54 6.72
N LEU A 162 34.73 20.83 7.64
CA LEU A 162 36.00 21.25 8.22
C LEU A 162 37.08 21.36 7.15
N LYS A 163 37.21 20.37 6.26
CA LYS A 163 38.15 20.41 5.13
C LYS A 163 37.87 21.59 4.21
N GLN A 164 36.61 21.86 3.86
CA GLN A 164 36.24 23.03 3.05
C GLN A 164 36.57 24.35 3.76
N PHE A 165 36.31 24.45 5.06
CA PHE A 165 36.61 25.64 5.84
C PHE A 165 38.12 25.90 5.98
N VAL A 166 38.90 24.84 6.23
CA VAL A 166 40.37 24.91 6.27
C VAL A 166 40.93 25.26 4.89
N ALA A 167 40.40 24.65 3.82
CA ALA A 167 40.80 24.97 2.44
C ALA A 167 40.58 26.46 2.14
N ARG A 168 39.38 26.99 2.40
CA ARG A 168 39.06 28.43 2.22
C ARG A 168 39.99 29.37 3.00
N LYS A 169 40.45 28.95 4.17
CA LYS A 169 41.40 29.75 4.99
C LYS A 169 42.83 29.68 4.49
N ASN A 170 43.22 28.55 3.91
CA ASN A 170 44.57 28.29 3.41
C ASN A 170 44.70 28.54 1.90
N ASP A 171 43.76 29.26 1.30
CA ASP A 171 43.83 29.62 -0.12
C ASP A 171 45.07 30.47 -0.41
N GLU A 172 46.07 29.85 -1.04
CA GLU A 172 47.35 30.50 -1.42
C GLU A 172 47.12 31.74 -2.29
N GLN A 173 46.07 31.71 -3.11
CA GLN A 173 45.64 32.86 -3.91
C GLN A 173 45.24 34.05 -3.04
N ALA A 174 44.47 33.84 -1.96
CA ALA A 174 44.07 34.90 -1.04
C ALA A 174 45.29 35.50 -0.30
N ILE A 175 46.26 34.66 0.07
CA ILE A 175 47.53 35.10 0.68
C ILE A 175 48.35 35.94 -0.31
N SER A 176 48.43 35.51 -1.58
CA SER A 176 49.15 36.23 -2.63
C SER A 176 48.52 37.60 -2.93
N ASP A 177 47.19 37.68 -2.98
CA ASP A 177 46.46 38.92 -3.24
C ASP A 177 46.59 39.89 -2.05
N ALA A 178 46.52 39.40 -0.81
CA ALA A 178 46.76 40.20 0.38
C ALA A 178 48.18 40.81 0.39
N LYS A 179 49.20 40.02 0.03
CA LYS A 179 50.58 40.50 -0.12
C LYS A 179 50.70 41.54 -1.22
N ALA A 180 50.07 41.33 -2.38
CA ALA A 180 50.07 42.28 -3.49
C ALA A 180 49.44 43.63 -3.09
N ARG A 181 48.30 43.61 -2.40
CA ARG A 181 47.63 44.81 -1.86
C ARG A 181 48.50 45.55 -0.85
N TYR A 182 49.15 44.84 0.06
CA TYR A 182 50.07 45.43 1.03
C TYR A 182 51.24 46.15 0.33
N LEU A 183 51.88 45.48 -0.64
CA LEU A 183 52.98 46.08 -1.40
C LEU A 183 52.52 47.30 -2.21
N ALA A 184 51.34 47.26 -2.81
CA ALA A 184 50.76 48.41 -3.51
C ALA A 184 50.51 49.59 -2.55
N ARG A 185 49.98 49.33 -1.35
CA ARG A 185 49.75 50.36 -0.33
C ARG A 185 51.06 50.96 0.16
N LYS A 186 52.09 50.13 0.39
CA LYS A 186 53.42 50.58 0.81
C LYS A 186 54.09 51.46 -0.24
N LYS A 187 54.02 51.07 -1.53
CA LYS A 187 54.54 51.87 -2.65
C LYS A 187 53.87 53.25 -2.73
N LYS A 188 52.55 53.30 -2.58
CA LYS A 188 51.80 54.57 -2.58
C LYS A 188 52.12 55.48 -1.39
N ALA A 189 52.58 54.94 -0.26
CA ALA A 189 52.96 55.71 0.92
C ALA A 189 54.42 56.19 0.89
N GLN A 190 55.23 55.71 -0.05
CA GLN A 190 56.64 56.10 -0.24
C GLN A 190 56.82 57.16 -1.35
N ILE A 191 55.73 57.56 -2.01
CA ILE A 191 55.64 58.66 -2.97
C ILE A 191 54.99 59.83 -2.25
#